data_AF-A0A7K3REC2-F1
#
_entry.id   AF-A0A7K3REC2-F1
#
_cell.length_a   1.000
_cell.length_b   1.000
_cell.length_c   1.000
_cell.angle_alpha   90.00
_cell.angle_beta   90.00
_cell.angle_gamma   90.00
#
_symmetry.space_group_name_H-M   'P 1'
#
loop_
_entity.id
_entity.type
_entity.pdbx_description
1 polymer ?
#
loop_
_entity_poly.entity_id
_entity_poly.type
_entity_poly.pdbx_seq_one_letter_code
_entity_poly.pdbx_strand_id
1 'polypeptide(L)'
;MSATTLTHPVLRPRREASAVERYARSAEALEGAAIRTADVPAWLEERRRAHDFRVDRIPFAELRGWDFAPDTGNLVHSSGRFFSVEGLDATVTDDDGTVTTWRQPIIKQPEVGILGLLVKEFDGVPHFLMQAKMEPGNPNLLQLSPTVQATRSNYTGAHRGAAVRYIDHFVSPEAGSVVADVLQSEHGSWFYRKSNRNMIVETTADVEPHEDFRWLTLGQLAQLLHQDDVVNMDTRTVLSAVPYADPHGRAKLRDAELHSWFTGQRARHTVSAERVPLADVTGWTRREETIEHDEGRYFKVVAVSVRAGNREVTGWTQPLFEPVRNGIAAFVLRHFDGVPHVLAHARVEGGFLDAVELGPTVQYTPANYDHLPVAEQPPFLDLVRTARPDRIRYEAVHSEEGGRFLNAGSRYLVVEADETQAPLDPPPGYQWVTPGQLTSLVRHGHYLNVQARTLLACLGAMGLTS
;
A
#
# COMPACT_ATOMS: atom_id res chain seq x y z
N MET A 1 19.20 -54.67 -8.94
CA MET A 1 18.04 -53.74 -8.99
C MET A 1 17.87 -53.19 -7.58
N SER A 2 18.43 -52.01 -7.29
CA SER A 2 18.22 -51.38 -5.98
C SER A 2 16.82 -50.80 -5.94
N ALA A 3 16.02 -51.28 -4.99
CA ALA A 3 14.71 -50.74 -4.69
C ALA A 3 14.90 -49.31 -4.15
N THR A 4 14.48 -48.32 -4.94
CA THR A 4 14.36 -46.94 -4.50
C THR A 4 13.27 -46.91 -3.43
N THR A 5 13.66 -46.79 -2.17
CA THR A 5 12.73 -46.62 -1.06
C THR A 5 12.01 -45.29 -1.26
N LEU A 6 10.77 -45.35 -1.74
CA LEU A 6 9.89 -44.20 -1.82
C LEU A 6 9.58 -43.75 -0.39
N THR A 7 10.31 -42.74 0.09
CA THR A 7 9.98 -42.08 1.35
C THR A 7 8.61 -41.41 1.20
N HIS A 8 7.62 -41.92 1.92
CA HIS A 8 6.30 -41.31 1.98
C HIS A 8 6.42 -39.87 2.50
N PRO A 9 5.75 -38.89 1.85
CA PRO A 9 5.79 -37.50 2.28
C PRO A 9 5.16 -37.36 3.67
N VAL A 10 5.86 -36.69 4.58
CA VAL A 10 5.36 -36.39 5.92
C VAL A 10 4.28 -35.30 5.80
N LEU A 11 3.05 -35.66 6.14
CA LEU A 11 1.93 -34.72 6.16
C LEU A 11 2.08 -33.72 7.30
N ARG A 12 1.68 -32.47 7.05
CA ARG A 12 1.63 -31.40 8.05
C ARG A 12 0.21 -30.83 8.12
N PRO A 13 -0.23 -30.26 9.26
CA PRO A 13 -1.49 -29.54 9.34
C PRO A 13 -1.58 -28.44 8.26
N ARG A 14 -2.78 -28.22 7.72
CA ARG A 14 -3.01 -27.19 6.69
C ARG A 14 -2.80 -25.76 7.20
N ARG A 15 -2.85 -25.55 8.51
CA ARG A 15 -2.68 -24.26 9.17
C ARG A 15 -1.83 -24.46 10.43
N GLU A 16 -0.93 -23.53 10.69
CA GLU A 16 -0.20 -23.49 11.95
C GLU A 16 -1.09 -22.84 13.01
N ALA A 17 -1.60 -23.63 13.96
CA ALA A 17 -2.51 -23.14 15.00
C ALA A 17 -1.83 -22.10 15.92
N SER A 18 -0.53 -22.25 16.18
CA SER A 18 0.24 -21.36 17.05
C SER A 18 0.51 -19.99 16.46
N ALA A 19 0.48 -19.82 15.13
CA ALA A 19 0.87 -18.55 14.50
C ALA A 19 0.05 -17.38 15.06
N VAL A 20 -1.28 -17.49 15.08
CA VAL A 20 -2.17 -16.44 15.61
C VAL A 20 -1.80 -16.06 17.05
N GLU A 21 -1.56 -17.04 17.92
CA GLU A 21 -1.17 -16.81 19.31
C GLU A 21 0.21 -16.12 19.42
N ARG A 22 1.18 -16.50 18.59
CA ARG A 22 2.53 -15.90 18.57
C ARG A 22 2.47 -14.43 18.17
N TYR A 23 1.72 -14.10 17.11
CA TYR A 23 1.55 -12.73 16.65
C TYR A 23 0.68 -11.89 17.60
N ALA A 24 -0.30 -12.48 18.28
CA ALA A 24 -1.04 -11.81 19.37
C ALA A 24 -0.10 -11.40 20.52
N ARG A 25 0.79 -12.29 20.98
CA ARG A 25 1.82 -11.93 21.98
C ARG A 25 2.73 -10.80 21.50
N SER A 26 3.10 -10.78 20.22
CA SER A 26 3.87 -9.68 19.63
C SER A 26 3.09 -8.36 19.64
N ALA A 27 1.77 -8.40 19.40
CA ALA A 27 0.90 -7.23 19.44
C ALA A 27 0.76 -6.64 20.86
N GLU A 28 0.73 -7.50 21.89
CA GLU A 28 0.67 -7.10 23.30
C GLU A 28 2.00 -6.55 23.84
N ALA A 29 3.13 -6.94 23.23
CA ALA A 29 4.45 -6.50 23.64
C ALA A 29 4.73 -5.06 23.15
N LEU A 30 4.59 -4.07 24.02
CA LEU A 30 4.79 -2.64 23.67
C LEU A 30 6.25 -2.17 23.71
N GLU A 31 7.16 -3.02 24.16
CA GLU A 31 8.60 -2.77 24.21
C GLU A 31 9.32 -4.00 23.65
N GLY A 32 10.31 -3.76 22.79
CA GLY A 32 11.07 -4.81 22.12
C GLY A 32 12.49 -4.98 22.64
N ALA A 33 13.17 -6.00 22.12
CA ALA A 33 14.52 -6.38 22.55
C ALA A 33 15.63 -5.41 22.10
N ALA A 34 15.38 -4.56 21.09
CA ALA A 34 16.42 -3.76 20.43
C ALA A 34 16.37 -2.26 20.73
N ILE A 35 15.18 -1.66 20.80
CA ILE A 35 14.99 -0.22 21.02
C ILE A 35 13.61 0.02 21.66
N ARG A 36 13.51 1.01 22.54
CA ARG A 36 12.21 1.42 23.08
C ARG A 36 11.39 2.13 22.02
N THR A 37 10.07 1.99 22.06
CA THR A 37 9.21 2.59 21.03
C THR A 37 9.33 4.11 20.96
N ALA A 38 9.45 4.75 22.13
CA ALA A 38 9.63 6.19 22.25
C ALA A 38 10.95 6.71 21.65
N ASP A 39 11.96 5.86 21.49
CA ASP A 39 13.27 6.24 20.94
C ASP A 39 13.35 6.06 19.41
N VAL A 40 12.36 5.40 18.78
CA VAL A 40 12.35 5.14 17.33
C VAL A 40 12.36 6.45 16.52
N PRO A 41 11.56 7.49 16.83
CA PRO A 41 11.64 8.77 16.10
C PRO A 41 13.02 9.43 16.20
N ALA A 42 13.67 9.36 17.37
CA ALA A 42 15.01 9.90 17.55
C ALA A 42 16.05 9.12 16.74
N TRP A 43 15.94 7.79 16.68
CA TRP A 43 16.77 6.95 15.84
C TRP A 43 16.58 7.24 14.35
N LEU A 44 15.34 7.43 13.87
CA LEU A 44 15.10 7.84 12.48
C LEU A 44 15.77 9.19 12.16
N GLU A 45 15.67 10.16 13.07
CA GLU A 45 16.33 11.46 12.91
C GLU A 45 17.86 11.35 12.94
N GLU A 46 18.42 10.48 13.78
CA GLU A 46 19.85 10.15 13.77
C GLU A 46 20.27 9.58 12.41
N ARG A 47 19.54 8.59 11.89
CA ARG A 47 19.79 8.00 10.57
C ARG A 47 19.65 9.03 9.45
N ARG A 48 18.70 9.96 9.56
CA ARG A 48 18.53 11.05 8.59
C ARG A 48 19.72 12.00 8.59
N ARG A 49 20.28 12.34 9.76
CA ARG A 49 21.44 13.23 9.91
C ARG A 49 22.78 12.58 9.57
N ALA A 50 22.85 11.25 9.70
CA ALA A 50 24.05 10.50 9.35
C ALA A 50 24.41 10.60 7.87
N HIS A 51 23.47 10.99 7.01
CA HIS A 51 23.60 10.97 5.56
C HIS A 51 23.16 12.30 4.93
N ASP A 52 23.84 12.71 3.87
CA ASP A 52 23.42 13.87 3.08
C ASP A 52 22.29 13.46 2.12
N PHE A 53 21.06 13.86 2.46
CA PHE A 53 19.87 13.65 1.64
C PHE A 53 19.37 14.97 1.09
N ARG A 54 19.24 15.04 -0.23
CA ARG A 54 18.71 16.22 -0.91
C ARG A 54 17.84 15.81 -2.09
N VAL A 55 16.66 16.43 -2.19
CA VAL A 55 15.74 16.25 -3.30
C VAL A 55 15.36 17.64 -3.80
N ASP A 56 15.74 17.95 -5.02
CA ASP A 56 15.40 19.21 -5.69
C ASP A 56 14.52 18.92 -6.90
N ARG A 57 13.50 19.74 -7.14
CA ARG A 57 12.79 19.73 -8.42
C ARG A 57 13.70 20.24 -9.53
N ILE A 58 13.54 19.66 -10.70
CA ILE A 58 14.29 20.03 -11.90
C ILE A 58 13.36 20.05 -13.12
N PRO A 59 13.68 20.81 -14.17
CA PRO A 59 13.07 20.66 -15.49
C PRO A 59 13.22 19.23 -16.03
N PHE A 60 12.28 18.78 -16.86
CA PHE A 60 12.40 17.47 -17.52
C PHE A 60 13.67 17.36 -18.37
N ALA A 61 14.14 18.47 -18.95
CA ALA A 61 15.36 18.52 -19.75
C ALA A 61 16.64 18.20 -18.96
N GLU A 62 16.60 18.25 -17.63
CA GLU A 62 17.72 17.92 -16.75
C GLU A 62 17.69 16.46 -16.25
N LEU A 63 16.65 15.69 -16.59
CA LEU A 63 16.62 14.27 -16.29
C LEU A 63 17.78 13.54 -16.98
N ARG A 64 18.59 12.84 -16.19
CA ARG A 64 19.68 11.99 -16.69
C ARG A 64 19.17 10.58 -16.92
N GLY A 65 19.31 10.11 -18.15
CA GLY A 65 18.94 8.75 -18.55
C GLY A 65 17.45 8.53 -18.77
N TRP A 66 16.61 9.56 -18.61
CA TRP A 66 15.19 9.53 -18.96
C TRP A 66 14.89 10.51 -20.07
N ASP A 67 14.07 10.08 -21.04
CA ASP A 67 13.69 10.89 -22.17
C ASP A 67 12.24 10.61 -22.59
N PHE A 68 11.61 11.56 -23.27
CA PHE A 68 10.34 11.34 -23.94
C PHE A 68 10.57 10.62 -25.27
N ALA A 69 10.03 9.41 -25.40
CA ALA A 69 10.14 8.61 -26.62
C ALA A 69 9.53 9.37 -27.82
N PRO A 70 10.24 9.53 -28.97
CA PRO A 70 9.76 10.35 -30.08
C PRO A 70 8.40 9.92 -30.66
N ASP A 71 8.15 8.61 -30.72
CA ASP A 71 6.96 8.08 -31.38
C ASP A 71 5.71 8.09 -30.50
N THR A 72 5.87 7.96 -29.18
CA THR A 72 4.74 7.81 -28.24
C THR A 72 4.60 8.96 -27.26
N GLY A 73 5.64 9.77 -27.12
CA GLY A 73 5.75 10.75 -26.05
C GLY A 73 5.85 10.15 -24.64
N ASN A 74 5.98 8.83 -24.49
CA ASN A 74 6.12 8.21 -23.16
C ASN A 74 7.43 8.63 -22.51
N LEU A 75 7.41 8.94 -21.21
CA LEU A 75 8.64 9.19 -20.45
C LEU A 75 9.24 7.86 -20.01
N VAL A 76 10.43 7.53 -20.53
CA VAL A 76 11.07 6.23 -20.35
C VAL A 76 12.53 6.38 -19.96
N HIS A 77 13.07 5.41 -19.22
CA HIS A 77 14.50 5.33 -18.96
C HIS A 77 15.22 4.65 -20.15
N SER A 78 16.33 5.23 -20.60
CA SER A 78 17.19 4.77 -21.69
C SER A 78 17.65 3.30 -21.56
N SER A 79 17.76 2.78 -20.34
CA SER A 79 18.12 1.37 -20.10
C SER A 79 16.95 0.39 -20.28
N GLY A 80 15.73 0.88 -20.50
CA GLY A 80 14.51 0.05 -20.51
C GLY A 80 14.12 -0.53 -19.15
N ARG A 81 14.66 -0.01 -18.03
CA ARG A 81 14.39 -0.47 -16.66
C ARG A 81 13.56 0.55 -15.88
N PHE A 82 13.34 0.28 -14.59
CA PHE A 82 12.50 1.07 -13.68
C PHE A 82 11.03 1.03 -14.11
N PHE A 83 10.46 2.17 -14.48
CA PHE A 83 9.08 2.32 -14.91
C PHE A 83 9.02 3.27 -16.11
N SER A 84 7.86 3.36 -16.73
CA SER A 84 7.53 4.38 -17.71
C SER A 84 6.33 5.20 -17.25
N VAL A 85 6.25 6.45 -17.71
CA VAL A 85 5.01 7.23 -17.67
C VAL A 85 4.40 7.17 -19.07
N GLU A 86 3.19 6.64 -19.14
CA GLU A 86 2.45 6.42 -20.38
C GLU A 86 1.05 7.04 -20.29
N GLY A 87 0.22 6.90 -21.33
CA GLY A 87 -1.19 7.27 -21.28
C GLY A 87 -2.10 6.11 -20.92
N LEU A 88 -3.21 6.42 -20.26
CA LEU A 88 -4.37 5.55 -20.05
C LEU A 88 -5.59 6.17 -20.72
N ASP A 89 -6.36 5.36 -21.43
CA ASP A 89 -7.71 5.66 -21.89
C ASP A 89 -8.67 4.70 -21.19
N ALA A 90 -9.53 5.26 -20.34
CA ALA A 90 -10.42 4.48 -19.49
C ALA A 90 -11.88 4.84 -19.76
N THR A 91 -12.71 3.81 -19.82
CA THR A 91 -14.16 3.88 -19.95
C THR A 91 -14.80 2.97 -18.92
N VAL A 92 -15.70 3.51 -18.11
CA VAL A 92 -16.47 2.77 -17.10
C VAL A 92 -17.94 2.95 -17.42
N THR A 93 -18.68 1.84 -17.50
CA THR A 93 -20.14 1.84 -17.58
C THR A 93 -20.69 1.34 -16.25
N ASP A 94 -21.46 2.20 -15.58
CA ASP A 94 -22.15 1.90 -14.32
C ASP A 94 -23.45 1.09 -14.55
N ASP A 95 -24.04 0.59 -13.46
CA ASP A 95 -25.26 -0.25 -13.47
C ASP A 95 -26.46 0.44 -14.13
N ASP A 96 -26.55 1.77 -14.05
CA ASP A 96 -27.63 2.57 -14.65
C ASP A 96 -27.36 2.93 -16.13
N GLY A 97 -26.25 2.44 -16.70
CA GLY A 97 -25.83 2.70 -18.06
C GLY A 97 -25.06 4.02 -18.23
N THR A 98 -24.79 4.76 -17.14
CA THR A 98 -23.94 5.94 -17.18
C THR A 98 -22.53 5.56 -17.63
N VAL A 99 -22.04 6.22 -18.67
CA VAL A 99 -20.70 5.99 -19.22
C VAL A 99 -19.80 7.16 -18.84
N THR A 100 -18.75 6.85 -18.09
CA THR A 100 -17.68 7.80 -17.74
C THR A 100 -16.44 7.46 -18.54
N THR A 101 -15.86 8.44 -19.24
CA THR A 101 -14.61 8.29 -19.99
C THR A 101 -13.60 9.32 -19.55
N TRP A 102 -12.33 8.94 -19.47
CA TRP A 102 -11.25 9.87 -19.19
C TRP A 102 -9.92 9.36 -19.72
N ARG A 103 -8.98 10.29 -19.91
CA ARG A 103 -7.57 9.99 -20.20
C ARG A 103 -6.68 10.59 -19.14
N GLN A 104 -5.58 9.91 -18.81
CA GLN A 104 -4.61 10.40 -17.85
C GLN A 104 -3.21 9.81 -18.07
N PRO A 105 -2.14 10.46 -17.57
CA PRO A 105 -0.87 9.80 -17.38
C PRO A 105 -1.00 8.64 -16.39
N ILE A 106 -0.22 7.58 -16.61
CA ILE A 106 -0.21 6.39 -15.76
C ILE A 106 1.20 5.83 -15.66
N ILE A 107 1.57 5.34 -14.47
CA ILE A 107 2.83 4.64 -14.25
C ILE A 107 2.67 3.19 -14.73
N LYS A 108 3.59 2.74 -15.59
CA LYS A 108 3.69 1.33 -15.96
C LYS A 108 5.01 0.77 -15.49
N GLN A 109 4.93 -0.25 -14.64
CA GLN A 109 6.07 -1.06 -14.23
C GLN A 109 5.64 -2.52 -14.23
N PRO A 110 5.94 -3.29 -15.29
CA PRO A 110 5.47 -4.67 -15.40
C PRO A 110 6.11 -5.62 -14.38
N GLU A 111 7.15 -5.16 -13.70
CA GLU A 111 7.94 -5.96 -12.80
C GLU A 111 7.31 -6.07 -11.40
N VAL A 112 7.24 -7.30 -10.89
CA VAL A 112 6.84 -7.57 -9.51
C VAL A 112 8.04 -7.43 -8.59
N GLY A 113 8.00 -6.45 -7.68
CA GLY A 113 8.96 -6.31 -6.60
C GLY A 113 8.60 -7.16 -5.38
N ILE A 114 9.57 -7.35 -4.50
CA ILE A 114 9.43 -7.99 -3.20
C ILE A 114 9.30 -6.89 -2.15
N LEU A 115 8.23 -6.97 -1.36
CA LEU A 115 8.01 -6.23 -0.12
C LEU A 115 8.00 -7.24 1.01
N GLY A 116 9.12 -7.36 1.72
CA GLY A 116 9.40 -8.45 2.65
C GLY A 116 9.64 -7.97 4.07
N LEU A 117 8.86 -8.51 5.02
CA LEU A 117 9.12 -8.40 6.45
C LEU A 117 9.76 -9.70 6.96
N LEU A 118 10.97 -9.60 7.49
CA LEU A 118 11.67 -10.69 8.17
C LEU A 118 11.27 -10.69 9.63
N VAL A 119 10.90 -11.85 10.15
CA VAL A 119 10.46 -12.04 11.53
C VAL A 119 11.41 -12.97 12.25
N LYS A 120 11.82 -12.63 13.47
CA LYS A 120 12.62 -13.49 14.36
C LYS A 120 12.08 -13.37 15.77
N GLU A 121 12.03 -14.49 16.48
CA GLU A 121 11.64 -14.48 17.89
C GLU A 121 12.82 -14.12 18.80
N PHE A 122 12.55 -13.21 19.73
CA PHE A 122 13.42 -12.87 20.84
C PHE A 122 12.61 -13.10 22.12
N ASP A 123 13.12 -13.93 23.02
CA ASP A 123 12.46 -14.29 24.28
C ASP A 123 10.98 -14.74 24.09
N GLY A 124 10.71 -15.49 23.01
CA GLY A 124 9.38 -16.01 22.68
C GLY A 124 8.38 -15.01 22.08
N VAL A 125 8.86 -13.80 21.76
CA VAL A 125 8.09 -12.72 21.13
C VAL A 125 8.59 -12.47 19.70
N PRO A 126 7.73 -12.63 18.67
CA PRO A 126 8.07 -12.25 17.30
C PRO A 126 8.42 -10.77 17.19
N HIS A 127 9.53 -10.47 16.52
CA HIS A 127 9.94 -9.12 16.13
C HIS A 127 10.11 -9.06 14.62
N PHE A 128 9.85 -7.88 14.04
CA PHE A 128 9.96 -7.56 12.62
C PHE A 128 11.21 -6.71 12.40
N LEU A 129 12.04 -7.08 11.42
CA LEU A 129 13.24 -6.32 11.09
C LEU A 129 12.90 -5.13 10.19
N MET A 130 12.74 -3.97 10.79
CA MET A 130 12.34 -2.75 10.08
C MET A 130 13.56 -2.00 9.55
N GLN A 131 13.44 -1.41 8.36
CA GLN A 131 14.51 -0.60 7.75
C GLN A 131 14.16 0.89 7.83
N ALA A 132 15.10 1.71 8.30
CA ALA A 132 15.07 3.15 8.07
C ALA A 132 15.46 3.42 6.61
N LYS A 133 14.49 3.76 5.76
CA LYS A 133 14.70 3.87 4.31
C LYS A 133 14.42 5.28 3.84
N MET A 134 15.37 5.82 3.08
CA MET A 134 15.17 7.07 2.36
C MET A 134 14.50 6.81 1.02
N GLU A 135 13.41 7.52 0.77
CA GLU A 135 12.78 7.61 -0.54
C GLU A 135 12.55 9.08 -0.92
N PRO A 136 12.82 9.47 -2.17
CA PRO A 136 12.89 10.88 -2.55
C PRO A 136 11.54 11.61 -2.48
N GLY A 137 10.44 10.86 -2.53
CA GLY A 137 9.08 11.38 -2.47
C GLY A 137 8.49 11.45 -1.06
N ASN A 138 9.15 10.87 -0.05
CA ASN A 138 8.66 10.92 1.32
C ASN A 138 8.72 12.37 1.85
N PRO A 139 7.64 12.90 2.47
CA PRO A 139 7.61 14.27 2.98
C PRO A 139 8.73 14.57 4.00
N ASN A 140 9.09 13.57 4.79
CA ASN A 140 10.14 13.61 5.81
C ASN A 140 11.41 12.84 5.41
N LEU A 141 11.53 12.44 4.13
CA LEU A 141 12.60 11.66 3.51
C LEU A 141 12.75 10.22 4.03
N LEU A 142 12.82 10.03 5.34
CA LEU A 142 13.13 8.77 5.98
C LEU A 142 11.93 8.21 6.74
N GLN A 143 11.53 6.99 6.42
CA GLN A 143 10.43 6.27 7.07
C GLN A 143 10.83 4.81 7.34
N LEU A 144 10.03 4.10 8.13
CA LEU A 144 10.16 2.66 8.33
C LEU A 144 9.60 1.91 7.13
N SER A 145 10.49 1.25 6.38
CA SER A 145 10.14 0.32 5.30
C SER A 145 10.21 -1.13 5.75
N PRO A 146 9.69 -2.07 4.93
CA PRO A 146 9.96 -3.48 5.14
C PRO A 146 11.46 -3.77 5.15
N THR A 147 11.83 -4.94 5.69
CA THR A 147 13.21 -5.44 5.66
C THR A 147 13.80 -5.41 4.26
N VAL A 148 12.99 -5.81 3.28
CA VAL A 148 13.33 -5.78 1.86
C VAL A 148 12.24 -5.04 1.10
N GLN A 149 12.65 -4.00 0.38
CA GLN A 149 11.83 -3.32 -0.62
C GLN A 149 12.66 -3.20 -1.88
N ALA A 150 12.48 -4.16 -2.80
CA ALA A 150 13.32 -4.29 -3.98
C ALA A 150 12.58 -4.86 -5.19
N THR A 151 12.84 -4.26 -6.35
CA THR A 151 12.39 -4.78 -7.64
C THR A 151 13.32 -5.94 -8.05
N ARG A 152 12.79 -6.95 -8.76
CA ARG A 152 13.54 -8.01 -9.45
C ARG A 152 14.77 -7.52 -10.21
N SER A 153 14.68 -6.47 -10.99
CA SER A 153 15.80 -5.88 -11.73
C SER A 153 16.92 -5.39 -10.80
N ASN A 154 16.58 -4.93 -9.59
CA ASN A 154 17.56 -4.49 -8.61
C ASN A 154 18.25 -5.67 -7.93
N TYR A 155 17.55 -6.75 -7.59
CA TYR A 155 18.17 -7.87 -6.84
C TYR A 155 18.77 -8.99 -7.70
N THR A 156 18.43 -9.10 -8.99
CA THR A 156 19.10 -10.09 -9.88
C THR A 156 20.47 -9.63 -10.39
N GLY A 157 21.02 -8.53 -9.84
CA GLY A 157 22.34 -8.02 -10.21
C GLY A 157 22.40 -7.40 -11.60
N ALA A 158 21.24 -7.08 -12.20
CA ALA A 158 21.21 -6.40 -13.50
C ALA A 158 21.83 -4.99 -13.39
N HIS A 159 21.69 -4.34 -12.24
CA HIS A 159 22.46 -3.15 -11.88
C HIS A 159 23.80 -3.58 -11.30
N ARG A 160 24.89 -2.87 -11.63
CA ARG A 160 26.24 -3.08 -11.04
C ARG A 160 26.30 -2.65 -9.57
N GLY A 161 25.22 -2.90 -8.85
CA GLY A 161 24.98 -2.44 -7.51
C GLY A 161 25.34 -3.48 -6.44
N ALA A 162 25.46 -3.03 -5.19
CA ALA A 162 25.58 -3.83 -4.00
C ALA A 162 24.33 -4.70 -3.84
N ALA A 163 24.52 -5.92 -3.36
CA ALA A 163 23.43 -6.85 -3.11
C ALA A 163 22.40 -6.23 -2.15
N VAL A 164 21.12 -6.44 -2.44
CA VAL A 164 20.04 -6.03 -1.54
C VAL A 164 20.18 -6.83 -0.24
N ARG A 165 20.43 -6.16 0.89
CA ARG A 165 20.61 -6.82 2.19
C ARG A 165 19.38 -7.67 2.53
N TYR A 166 19.62 -8.86 3.08
CA TYR A 166 18.60 -9.82 3.54
C TYR A 166 17.65 -10.38 2.45
N ILE A 167 17.93 -10.14 1.16
CA ILE A 167 17.06 -10.57 0.06
C ILE A 167 16.90 -12.10 -0.03
N ASP A 168 17.91 -12.85 0.36
CA ASP A 168 17.95 -14.31 0.22
C ASP A 168 16.83 -15.00 1.01
N HIS A 169 16.41 -14.42 2.14
CA HIS A 169 15.27 -14.90 2.93
C HIS A 169 13.94 -14.89 2.15
N PHE A 170 13.81 -14.05 1.11
CA PHE A 170 12.56 -13.85 0.37
C PHE A 170 12.60 -14.45 -1.04
N VAL A 171 13.78 -14.52 -1.66
CA VAL A 171 13.94 -15.14 -2.98
C VAL A 171 13.83 -16.66 -2.87
N SER A 172 14.33 -17.25 -1.79
CA SER A 172 14.28 -18.69 -1.55
C SER A 172 14.00 -18.98 -0.07
N PRO A 173 12.77 -18.70 0.41
CA PRO A 173 12.42 -18.90 1.82
C PRO A 173 12.52 -20.38 2.20
N GLU A 174 12.94 -20.64 3.44
CA GLU A 174 13.00 -21.98 3.99
C GLU A 174 11.61 -22.64 4.06
N ALA A 175 11.56 -23.97 3.95
CA ALA A 175 10.30 -24.69 3.93
C ALA A 175 9.58 -24.60 5.28
N GLY A 176 8.46 -23.87 5.32
CA GLY A 176 7.64 -23.68 6.52
C GLY A 176 7.89 -22.36 7.25
N SER A 177 8.75 -21.48 6.73
CA SER A 177 8.97 -20.16 7.33
C SER A 177 8.05 -19.06 6.80
N VAL A 178 7.30 -19.32 5.73
CA VAL A 178 6.42 -18.33 5.10
C VAL A 178 5.12 -18.20 5.88
N VAL A 179 4.86 -17.01 6.41
CA VAL A 179 3.64 -16.65 7.14
C VAL A 179 2.62 -15.97 6.21
N ALA A 180 3.11 -15.18 5.26
CA ALA A 180 2.33 -14.56 4.21
C ALA A 180 3.19 -14.48 2.94
N ASP A 181 2.58 -14.75 1.78
CA ASP A 181 3.20 -14.56 0.46
C ASP A 181 2.09 -14.41 -0.58
N VAL A 182 1.83 -13.16 -0.98
CA VAL A 182 0.67 -12.83 -1.82
C VAL A 182 1.00 -11.65 -2.74
N LEU A 183 0.53 -11.71 -3.98
CA LEU A 183 0.56 -10.56 -4.87
C LEU A 183 -0.56 -9.60 -4.49
N GLN A 184 -0.19 -8.37 -4.14
CA GLN A 184 -1.14 -7.30 -3.85
C GLN A 184 -0.98 -6.16 -4.84
N SER A 185 -2.10 -5.60 -5.27
CA SER A 185 -2.21 -4.46 -6.18
C SER A 185 -1.67 -3.17 -5.55
N GLU A 186 -1.12 -2.27 -6.36
CA GLU A 186 -0.81 -0.90 -5.96
C GLU A 186 -1.97 0.07 -6.30
N HIS A 187 -1.75 1.38 -6.17
CA HIS A 187 -2.74 2.42 -6.52
C HIS A 187 -3.29 2.26 -7.95
N GLY A 188 -4.58 1.96 -8.10
CA GLY A 188 -5.24 1.86 -9.40
C GLY A 188 -5.46 3.22 -10.08
N SER A 189 -5.40 4.31 -9.33
CA SER A 189 -5.45 5.67 -9.86
C SER A 189 -4.16 6.11 -10.57
N TRP A 190 -3.00 5.51 -10.23
CA TRP A 190 -1.69 5.97 -10.70
C TRP A 190 -0.83 4.88 -11.34
N PHE A 191 -1.06 3.61 -11.03
CA PHE A 191 -0.37 2.49 -11.67
C PHE A 191 -1.28 1.71 -12.59
N TYR A 192 -0.74 1.34 -13.75
CA TYR A 192 -1.37 0.38 -14.64
C TYR A 192 -1.06 -1.05 -14.20
N ARG A 193 -2.06 -1.71 -13.60
CA ARG A 193 -2.07 -3.16 -13.30
C ARG A 193 -0.82 -3.65 -12.55
N LYS A 194 -0.36 -2.82 -11.61
CA LYS A 194 0.85 -3.10 -10.83
C LYS A 194 0.49 -3.90 -9.58
N SER A 195 1.26 -4.95 -9.33
CA SER A 195 1.26 -5.66 -8.05
C SER A 195 2.69 -5.86 -7.54
N ASN A 196 2.84 -5.95 -6.22
CA ASN A 196 4.07 -6.38 -5.55
C ASN A 196 3.82 -7.66 -4.74
N ARG A 197 4.86 -8.48 -4.59
CA ARG A 197 4.84 -9.69 -3.76
C ARG A 197 5.06 -9.27 -2.30
N ASN A 198 3.99 -9.31 -1.52
CA ASN A 198 3.98 -8.98 -0.09
C ASN A 198 4.31 -10.26 0.69
N MET A 199 5.39 -10.23 1.47
CA MET A 199 5.90 -11.42 2.15
C MET A 199 6.16 -11.16 3.65
N ILE A 200 5.78 -12.12 4.48
CA ILE A 200 6.21 -12.23 5.87
C ILE A 200 6.92 -13.57 6.01
N VAL A 201 8.19 -13.54 6.36
CA VAL A 201 9.04 -14.73 6.45
C VAL A 201 9.69 -14.78 7.82
N GLU A 202 9.59 -15.92 8.48
CA GLU A 202 10.25 -16.17 9.76
C GLU A 202 11.67 -16.72 9.58
N THR A 203 12.54 -16.47 10.55
CA THR A 203 13.86 -17.08 10.58
C THR A 203 14.30 -17.36 12.01
N THR A 204 14.96 -18.50 12.20
CA THR A 204 15.68 -18.84 13.43
C THR A 204 17.17 -18.53 13.30
N ALA A 205 17.67 -18.31 12.09
CA ALA A 205 19.07 -18.02 11.83
C ALA A 205 19.51 -16.70 12.47
N ASP A 206 20.81 -16.57 12.73
CA ASP A 206 21.39 -15.30 13.13
C ASP A 206 21.39 -14.35 11.94
N VAL A 207 20.88 -13.15 12.16
CA VAL A 207 20.77 -12.10 11.14
C VAL A 207 21.83 -11.06 11.42
N GLU A 208 22.71 -10.82 10.46
CA GLU A 208 23.79 -9.83 10.59
C GLU A 208 23.19 -8.45 10.90
N PRO A 209 23.58 -7.79 12.01
CA PRO A 209 23.02 -6.49 12.37
C PRO A 209 23.49 -5.39 11.42
N HIS A 210 22.63 -4.39 11.20
CA HIS A 210 22.98 -3.22 10.41
C HIS A 210 22.35 -1.97 11.02
N GLU A 211 23.05 -0.84 10.95
CA GLU A 211 22.67 0.41 11.62
C GLU A 211 21.33 1.00 11.15
N ASP A 212 20.99 0.81 9.88
CA ASP A 212 19.69 1.19 9.28
C ASP A 212 18.54 0.24 9.62
N PHE A 213 18.76 -0.80 10.44
CA PHE A 213 17.73 -1.80 10.74
C PHE A 213 17.48 -1.94 12.25
N ARG A 214 16.22 -2.09 12.65
CA ARG A 214 15.83 -2.36 14.05
C ARG A 214 14.74 -3.41 14.12
N TRP A 215 14.90 -4.34 15.06
CA TRP A 215 13.87 -5.29 15.43
C TRP A 215 12.81 -4.58 16.28
N LEU A 216 11.55 -4.63 15.84
CA LEU A 216 10.41 -4.08 16.55
C LEU A 216 9.33 -5.15 16.72
N THR A 217 8.63 -5.18 17.85
CA THR A 217 7.44 -6.04 17.97
C THR A 217 6.27 -5.48 17.15
N LEU A 218 5.22 -6.27 16.98
CA LEU A 218 3.97 -5.80 16.39
C LEU A 218 3.30 -4.71 17.25
N GLY A 219 3.40 -4.78 18.57
CA GLY A 219 2.89 -3.76 19.50
C GLY A 219 3.60 -2.42 19.36
N GLN A 220 4.92 -2.43 19.16
CA GLN A 220 5.68 -1.22 18.84
C GLN A 220 5.24 -0.62 17.50
N LEU A 221 5.08 -1.47 16.47
CA LEU A 221 4.59 -1.04 15.16
C LEU A 221 3.16 -0.48 15.23
N ALA A 222 2.29 -1.07 16.05
CA ALA A 222 0.94 -0.56 16.29
C ALA A 222 0.97 0.85 16.91
N GLN A 223 1.85 1.10 17.87
CA GLN A 223 2.03 2.45 18.43
C GLN A 223 2.57 3.45 17.40
N LEU A 224 3.52 3.02 16.55
CA LEU A 224 4.12 3.86 15.52
C LEU A 224 3.16 4.15 14.36
N LEU A 225 2.19 3.27 14.08
CA LEU A 225 1.12 3.50 13.11
C LEU A 225 0.20 4.67 13.51
N HIS A 226 0.18 5.08 14.78
CA HIS A 226 -0.57 6.26 15.23
C HIS A 226 0.21 7.57 15.05
N GLN A 227 1.42 7.52 14.48
CA GLN A 227 2.26 8.69 14.22
C GLN A 227 2.32 8.97 12.72
N ASP A 228 2.24 10.26 12.38
CA ASP A 228 2.23 10.70 11.00
C ASP A 228 3.56 10.36 10.30
N ASP A 229 3.46 9.82 9.08
CA ASP A 229 4.59 9.60 8.19
C ASP A 229 5.77 8.82 8.82
N VAL A 230 5.51 7.91 9.76
CA VAL A 230 6.55 7.07 10.39
C VAL A 230 6.68 5.70 9.71
N VAL A 231 5.55 5.02 9.48
CA VAL A 231 5.50 3.67 8.90
C VAL A 231 5.11 3.79 7.43
N ASN A 232 6.00 3.45 6.50
CA ASN A 232 5.76 3.71 5.07
C ASN A 232 4.68 2.81 4.46
N MET A 233 4.20 3.16 3.26
CA MET A 233 3.12 2.46 2.56
C MET A 233 3.40 0.96 2.40
N ASP A 234 4.62 0.61 1.99
CA ASP A 234 5.05 -0.76 1.75
C ASP A 234 5.03 -1.60 3.03
N THR A 235 5.37 -1.02 4.17
CA THR A 235 5.23 -1.68 5.47
C THR A 235 3.76 -1.91 5.82
N ARG A 236 2.92 -0.87 5.67
CA ARG A 236 1.48 -0.97 6.01
C ARG A 236 0.77 -2.04 5.19
N THR A 237 1.09 -2.17 3.90
CA THR A 237 0.53 -3.23 3.05
C THR A 237 0.97 -4.62 3.50
N VAL A 238 2.24 -4.84 3.85
CA VAL A 238 2.70 -6.16 4.31
C VAL A 238 2.14 -6.49 5.69
N LEU A 239 2.08 -5.51 6.61
CA LEU A 239 1.48 -5.69 7.94
C LEU A 239 0.00 -6.07 7.89
N SER A 240 -0.74 -5.60 6.88
CA SER A 240 -2.14 -5.99 6.69
C SER A 240 -2.33 -7.51 6.51
N ALA A 241 -1.27 -8.25 6.15
CA ALA A 241 -1.28 -9.69 5.98
C ALA A 241 -0.82 -10.48 7.23
N VAL A 242 -0.59 -9.83 8.37
CA VAL A 242 -0.30 -10.50 9.64
C VAL A 242 -1.48 -11.40 10.04
N PRO A 243 -1.24 -12.64 10.53
CA PRO A 243 -2.29 -13.53 10.99
C PRO A 243 -2.88 -13.06 12.32
N TYR A 244 -4.00 -12.37 12.22
CA TYR A 244 -4.80 -11.90 13.34
C TYR A 244 -5.88 -12.91 13.73
N ALA A 245 -6.31 -12.87 15.00
CA ALA A 245 -7.45 -13.65 15.46
C ALA A 245 -8.75 -13.03 14.93
N ASP A 246 -9.78 -13.85 14.73
CA ASP A 246 -11.15 -13.34 14.62
C ASP A 246 -11.87 -13.69 15.93
N PRO A 247 -11.79 -12.83 16.96
CA PRO A 247 -12.36 -13.14 18.28
C PRO A 247 -13.89 -13.21 18.27
N HIS A 248 -14.54 -12.62 17.26
CA HIS A 248 -16.01 -12.59 17.17
C HIS A 248 -16.56 -13.78 16.38
N GLY A 249 -15.88 -14.20 15.31
CA GLY A 249 -16.27 -15.33 14.46
C GLY A 249 -17.66 -15.21 13.83
N ARG A 250 -18.19 -13.97 13.73
CA ARG A 250 -19.53 -13.65 13.26
C ARG A 250 -19.49 -12.35 12.46
N ALA A 251 -20.38 -12.22 11.48
CA ALA A 251 -20.49 -11.06 10.60
C ALA A 251 -21.94 -10.91 10.09
N LYS A 252 -22.31 -9.71 9.61
CA LYS A 252 -23.61 -9.45 8.96
C LYS A 252 -23.84 -10.37 7.76
N LEU A 253 -22.80 -10.57 6.94
CA LEU A 253 -22.79 -11.53 5.84
C LEU A 253 -21.83 -12.67 6.16
N ARG A 254 -22.21 -13.90 5.84
CA ARG A 254 -21.27 -15.02 5.81
C ARG A 254 -20.25 -14.79 4.70
N ASP A 255 -19.07 -15.40 4.81
CA ASP A 255 -18.00 -15.23 3.81
C ASP A 255 -18.46 -15.59 2.39
N ALA A 256 -19.25 -16.66 2.23
CA ALA A 256 -19.81 -17.04 0.93
C ALA A 256 -20.74 -15.96 0.35
N GLU A 257 -21.50 -15.25 1.20
CA GLU A 257 -22.39 -14.16 0.78
C GLU A 257 -21.59 -12.91 0.42
N LEU A 258 -20.53 -12.60 1.19
CA LEU A 258 -19.61 -11.52 0.87
C LEU A 258 -18.89 -11.77 -0.47
N HIS A 259 -18.38 -12.98 -0.68
CA HIS A 259 -17.77 -13.38 -1.95
C HIS A 259 -18.77 -13.31 -3.11
N SER A 260 -20.01 -13.74 -2.89
CA SER A 260 -21.07 -13.66 -3.89
C SER A 260 -21.39 -12.21 -4.25
N TRP A 261 -21.55 -11.34 -3.26
CA TRP A 261 -21.76 -9.90 -3.47
C TRP A 261 -20.62 -9.27 -4.26
N PHE A 262 -19.36 -9.53 -3.87
CA PHE A 262 -18.20 -8.95 -4.54
C PHE A 262 -18.00 -9.50 -5.96
N THR A 263 -18.29 -10.79 -6.18
CA THR A 263 -18.33 -11.39 -7.53
C THR A 263 -19.39 -10.69 -8.39
N GLY A 264 -20.55 -10.38 -7.82
CA GLY A 264 -21.59 -9.59 -8.47
C GLY A 264 -21.09 -8.19 -8.86
N GLN A 265 -20.33 -7.52 -8.00
CA GLN A 265 -19.72 -6.21 -8.32
C GLN A 265 -18.75 -6.31 -9.50
N ARG A 266 -17.85 -7.31 -9.51
CA ARG A 266 -16.93 -7.55 -10.64
C ARG A 266 -17.63 -7.88 -11.95
N ALA A 267 -18.72 -8.63 -11.89
CA ALA A 267 -19.44 -9.06 -13.09
C ALA A 267 -20.30 -7.97 -13.73
N ARG A 268 -20.67 -6.92 -12.97
CA ARG A 268 -21.57 -5.86 -13.44
C ARG A 268 -20.85 -4.70 -14.11
N HIS A 269 -19.72 -4.27 -13.56
CA HIS A 269 -18.98 -3.14 -14.12
C HIS A 269 -18.30 -3.55 -15.42
N THR A 270 -18.62 -2.84 -16.51
CA THR A 270 -17.86 -2.96 -17.76
C THR A 270 -16.78 -1.88 -17.75
N VAL A 271 -15.54 -2.30 -17.49
CA VAL A 271 -14.37 -1.41 -17.45
C VAL A 271 -13.47 -1.71 -18.63
N SER A 272 -13.30 -0.74 -19.52
CA SER A 272 -12.24 -0.74 -20.53
C SER A 272 -11.13 0.19 -20.08
N ALA A 273 -9.90 -0.30 -20.04
CA ALA A 273 -8.73 0.47 -19.62
C ALA A 273 -7.53 0.08 -20.48
N GLU A 274 -7.29 0.88 -21.50
CA GLU A 274 -6.25 0.64 -22.50
C GLU A 274 -5.11 1.64 -22.36
N ARG A 275 -3.90 1.15 -22.59
CA ARG A 275 -2.71 1.98 -22.54
C ARG A 275 -2.51 2.62 -23.91
N VAL A 276 -2.41 3.93 -23.92
CA VAL A 276 -2.22 4.77 -25.12
C VAL A 276 -0.88 5.52 -25.04
N PRO A 277 -0.35 6.02 -26.16
CA PRO A 277 0.77 6.96 -26.13
C PRO A 277 0.50 8.14 -25.18
N LEU A 278 1.49 8.54 -24.38
CA LEU A 278 1.35 9.71 -23.49
C LEU A 278 1.08 11.00 -24.29
N ALA A 279 1.58 11.09 -25.52
CA ALA A 279 1.28 12.20 -26.43
C ALA A 279 -0.19 12.32 -26.83
N ASP A 280 -0.97 11.23 -26.71
CA ASP A 280 -2.39 11.18 -27.10
C ASP A 280 -3.33 11.45 -25.90
N VAL A 281 -2.78 11.70 -24.71
CA VAL A 281 -3.55 12.00 -23.50
C VAL A 281 -4.08 13.43 -23.57
N THR A 282 -5.39 13.56 -23.78
CA THR A 282 -6.10 14.84 -23.81
C THR A 282 -6.45 15.33 -22.40
N GLY A 283 -6.58 16.64 -22.20
CA GLY A 283 -6.90 17.25 -20.90
C GLY A 283 -5.69 17.41 -19.97
N TRP A 284 -4.50 17.09 -20.47
CA TRP A 284 -3.23 17.18 -19.76
C TRP A 284 -2.20 17.90 -20.62
N THR A 285 -1.46 18.83 -20.02
CA THR A 285 -0.45 19.62 -20.71
C THR A 285 0.94 19.31 -20.15
N ARG A 286 1.88 18.96 -21.03
CA ARG A 286 3.31 18.89 -20.73
C ARG A 286 3.93 20.29 -20.82
N ARG A 287 4.46 20.77 -19.70
CA ARG A 287 5.29 21.98 -19.56
C ARG A 287 6.76 21.59 -19.38
N GLU A 288 7.60 22.59 -19.12
CA GLU A 288 9.04 22.41 -18.88
C GLU A 288 9.34 21.54 -17.65
N GLU A 289 8.60 21.75 -16.55
CA GLU A 289 8.85 21.06 -15.26
C GLU A 289 7.76 20.04 -14.89
N THR A 290 6.59 20.08 -15.53
CA THR A 290 5.42 19.29 -15.12
C THR A 290 4.60 18.74 -16.29
N ILE A 291 3.91 17.62 -16.07
CA ILE A 291 2.71 17.24 -16.83
C ILE A 291 1.55 17.36 -15.87
N GLU A 292 0.57 18.20 -16.18
CA GLU A 292 -0.54 18.50 -15.26
C GLU A 292 -1.87 18.58 -15.99
N HIS A 293 -2.95 18.28 -15.29
CA HIS A 293 -4.30 18.40 -15.83
C HIS A 293 -4.62 19.87 -16.12
N ASP A 294 -5.31 20.16 -17.22
CA ASP A 294 -5.56 21.53 -17.69
C ASP A 294 -6.38 22.36 -16.68
N GLU A 295 -7.20 21.69 -15.88
CA GLU A 295 -8.01 22.29 -14.79
C GLU A 295 -7.35 22.20 -13.40
N GLY A 296 -6.08 21.79 -13.31
CA GLY A 296 -5.33 21.78 -12.05
C GLY A 296 -5.79 20.74 -11.02
N ARG A 297 -6.46 19.66 -11.46
CA ARG A 297 -6.94 18.55 -10.64
C ARG A 297 -6.00 17.33 -10.67
N TYR A 298 -6.29 16.37 -9.80
CA TYR A 298 -5.69 15.04 -9.71
C TYR A 298 -4.24 15.07 -9.22
N PHE A 299 -3.28 15.14 -10.14
CA PHE A 299 -1.86 15.05 -9.84
C PHE A 299 -1.04 15.73 -10.92
N LYS A 300 0.27 15.81 -10.70
CA LYS A 300 1.29 16.24 -11.65
C LYS A 300 2.33 15.15 -11.80
N VAL A 301 2.85 14.97 -13.01
CA VAL A 301 4.14 14.29 -13.21
C VAL A 301 5.23 15.36 -13.08
N VAL A 302 6.22 15.13 -12.24
CA VAL A 302 7.34 16.06 -11.98
C VAL A 302 8.67 15.33 -12.11
N ALA A 303 9.77 16.07 -12.29
CA ALA A 303 11.12 15.53 -12.24
C ALA A 303 11.88 16.01 -11.00
N VAL A 304 12.68 15.13 -10.41
CA VAL A 304 13.54 15.45 -9.28
C VAL A 304 14.97 15.00 -9.50
N SER A 305 15.92 15.75 -8.95
CA SER A 305 17.30 15.33 -8.71
C SER A 305 17.45 14.92 -7.25
N VAL A 306 18.02 13.74 -7.03
CA VAL A 306 18.21 13.15 -5.71
C VAL A 306 19.70 13.02 -5.42
N ARG A 307 20.09 13.32 -4.19
CA ARG A 307 21.38 12.97 -3.59
C ARG A 307 21.14 12.17 -2.33
N ALA A 308 21.89 11.08 -2.18
CA ALA A 308 21.73 10.14 -1.08
C ALA A 308 23.07 9.53 -0.66
N GLY A 309 23.67 10.05 0.41
CA GLY A 309 25.00 9.61 0.87
C GLY A 309 25.09 8.14 1.29
N ASN A 310 24.00 7.50 1.70
CA ASN A 310 23.98 6.09 2.13
C ASN A 310 23.64 5.08 1.03
N ARG A 311 23.35 5.56 -0.18
CA ARG A 311 23.09 4.67 -1.32
C ARG A 311 24.34 4.61 -2.17
N GLU A 312 24.55 3.44 -2.74
CA GLU A 312 25.66 3.21 -3.66
C GLU A 312 25.64 4.15 -4.88
N VAL A 313 24.45 4.44 -5.41
CA VAL A 313 24.25 5.54 -6.34
C VAL A 313 23.95 6.78 -5.52
N THR A 314 24.99 7.58 -5.29
CA THR A 314 24.94 8.77 -4.43
C THR A 314 24.14 9.92 -5.03
N GLY A 315 23.77 9.85 -6.31
CA GLY A 315 22.77 10.73 -6.89
C GLY A 315 22.22 10.26 -8.23
N TRP A 316 20.93 10.50 -8.44
CA TRP A 316 20.20 10.15 -9.66
C TRP A 316 19.12 11.20 -9.93
N THR A 317 18.41 11.05 -11.05
CA THR A 317 17.22 11.84 -11.34
C THR A 317 16.08 10.89 -11.72
N GLN A 318 14.85 11.24 -11.40
CA GLN A 318 13.69 10.43 -11.78
C GLN A 318 12.41 11.25 -11.86
N PRO A 319 11.41 10.78 -12.61
CA PRO A 319 10.06 11.27 -12.47
C PRO A 319 9.42 10.81 -11.14
N LEU A 320 8.44 11.59 -10.67
CA LEU A 320 7.55 11.27 -9.55
C LEU A 320 6.14 11.78 -9.88
N PHE A 321 5.11 11.16 -9.30
CA PHE A 321 3.73 11.65 -9.34
C PHE A 321 3.46 12.45 -8.05
N GLU A 322 2.94 13.66 -8.17
CA GLU A 322 2.60 14.53 -7.04
C GLU A 322 1.10 14.85 -7.06
N PRO A 323 0.29 14.40 -6.09
CA PRO A 323 -1.11 14.79 -6.02
C PRO A 323 -1.23 16.31 -5.76
N VAL A 324 -2.26 16.93 -6.32
CA VAL A 324 -2.44 18.40 -6.20
C VAL A 324 -2.74 18.84 -4.76
N ARG A 325 -3.28 17.92 -3.94
CA ARG A 325 -3.60 18.07 -2.52
C ARG A 325 -3.58 16.71 -1.83
N ASN A 326 -3.46 16.72 -0.51
CA ASN A 326 -3.59 15.51 0.30
C ASN A 326 -4.96 14.85 0.14
N GLY A 327 -4.95 13.52 0.15
CA GLY A 327 -6.15 12.69 0.10
C GLY A 327 -6.84 12.54 1.46
N ILE A 328 -8.01 11.92 1.42
CA ILE A 328 -8.72 11.36 2.58
C ILE A 328 -9.01 9.90 2.26
N ALA A 329 -8.67 9.00 3.18
CA ALA A 329 -9.01 7.59 3.13
C ALA A 329 -9.63 7.18 4.47
N ALA A 330 -10.89 6.74 4.49
CA ALA A 330 -11.57 6.45 5.74
C ALA A 330 -12.51 5.25 5.67
N PHE A 331 -12.53 4.48 6.76
CA PHE A 331 -13.60 3.54 7.04
C PHE A 331 -14.62 4.17 7.98
N VAL A 332 -15.90 4.07 7.62
CA VAL A 332 -17.01 4.28 8.53
C VAL A 332 -17.24 2.99 9.31
N LEU A 333 -17.28 3.08 10.63
CA LEU A 333 -17.39 1.98 11.58
C LEU A 333 -18.77 1.97 12.24
N ARG A 334 -19.37 0.78 12.33
CA ARG A 334 -20.56 0.49 13.15
C ARG A 334 -20.37 -0.81 13.93
N HIS A 335 -21.12 -0.96 15.01
CA HIS A 335 -21.23 -2.22 15.73
C HIS A 335 -22.60 -2.86 15.45
N PHE A 336 -22.60 -4.12 15.06
CA PHE A 336 -23.81 -4.94 14.91
C PHE A 336 -23.72 -6.08 15.92
N ASP A 337 -24.64 -6.12 16.89
CA ASP A 337 -24.61 -7.08 18.01
C ASP A 337 -23.24 -7.15 18.72
N GLY A 338 -22.61 -5.97 18.90
CA GLY A 338 -21.29 -5.85 19.51
C GLY A 338 -20.11 -6.22 18.61
N VAL A 339 -20.34 -6.59 17.34
CA VAL A 339 -19.29 -6.92 16.37
C VAL A 339 -18.95 -5.70 15.49
N PRO A 340 -17.70 -5.24 15.46
CA PRO A 340 -17.28 -4.12 14.63
C PRO A 340 -17.35 -4.48 13.14
N HIS A 341 -17.95 -3.59 12.35
CA HIS A 341 -17.99 -3.66 10.91
C HIS A 341 -17.59 -2.32 10.31
N VAL A 342 -16.79 -2.37 9.26
CA VAL A 342 -16.46 -1.21 8.44
C VAL A 342 -17.26 -1.24 7.14
N LEU A 343 -17.61 -0.07 6.62
CA LEU A 343 -18.32 0.04 5.36
C LEU A 343 -17.30 0.04 4.21
N ALA A 344 -17.12 -1.09 3.54
CA ALA A 344 -16.23 -1.18 2.37
C ALA A 344 -16.96 -0.76 1.09
N HIS A 345 -16.20 -0.25 0.12
CA HIS A 345 -16.68 0.15 -1.20
C HIS A 345 -16.00 -0.73 -2.26
N ALA A 346 -16.75 -1.41 -3.12
CA ALA A 346 -16.21 -2.04 -4.32
C ALA A 346 -15.89 -0.95 -5.35
N ARG A 347 -14.63 -0.50 -5.39
CA ARG A 347 -14.20 0.65 -6.18
C ARG A 347 -13.77 0.22 -7.57
N VAL A 348 -14.11 1.03 -8.57
CA VAL A 348 -13.53 0.97 -9.91
C VAL A 348 -12.41 2.00 -10.02
N GLU A 349 -11.23 1.58 -10.46
CA GLU A 349 -10.12 2.46 -10.81
C GLU A 349 -9.50 1.98 -12.13
N GLY A 350 -9.12 2.92 -13.02
CA GLY A 350 -8.68 2.58 -14.38
C GLY A 350 -7.41 1.71 -14.44
N GLY A 351 -6.60 1.73 -13.38
CA GLY A 351 -5.40 0.92 -13.26
C GLY A 351 -5.60 -0.47 -12.67
N PHE A 352 -6.80 -0.83 -12.20
CA PHE A 352 -7.04 -2.17 -11.67
C PHE A 352 -6.95 -3.26 -12.74
N LEU A 353 -6.57 -4.46 -12.31
CA LEU A 353 -6.50 -5.63 -13.18
C LEU A 353 -7.89 -6.24 -13.41
N ASP A 354 -8.70 -6.36 -12.35
CA ASP A 354 -9.93 -7.16 -12.33
C ASP A 354 -11.17 -6.31 -12.01
N ALA A 355 -11.27 -5.16 -12.68
CA ALA A 355 -12.32 -4.14 -12.61
C ALA A 355 -12.51 -3.46 -11.24
N VAL A 356 -12.79 -4.23 -10.18
CA VAL A 356 -13.04 -3.70 -8.83
C VAL A 356 -12.18 -4.35 -7.76
N GLU A 357 -11.80 -3.52 -6.78
CA GLU A 357 -11.19 -3.94 -5.52
C GLU A 357 -11.93 -3.26 -4.35
N LEU A 358 -11.94 -3.90 -3.18
CA LEU A 358 -12.50 -3.28 -1.96
C LEU A 358 -11.58 -2.17 -1.48
N GLY A 359 -12.13 -0.97 -1.47
CA GLY A 359 -11.52 0.22 -0.89
C GLY A 359 -12.22 0.68 0.39
N PRO A 360 -11.66 1.72 1.04
CA PRO A 360 -12.29 2.42 2.14
C PRO A 360 -13.67 2.99 1.76
N THR A 361 -14.48 3.34 2.77
CA THR A 361 -15.76 4.03 2.57
C THR A 361 -15.58 5.32 1.76
N VAL A 362 -14.58 6.12 2.15
CA VAL A 362 -14.21 7.36 1.47
C VAL A 362 -12.76 7.22 1.04
N GLN A 363 -12.47 7.44 -0.24
CA GLN A 363 -11.10 7.47 -0.77
C GLN A 363 -11.02 8.46 -1.93
N TYR A 364 -10.67 9.70 -1.63
CA TYR A 364 -10.71 10.82 -2.58
C TYR A 364 -9.72 11.92 -2.20
N THR A 365 -9.27 12.70 -3.18
CA THR A 365 -8.69 14.02 -2.94
C THR A 365 -9.82 15.05 -3.02
N PRO A 366 -10.22 15.70 -1.90
CA PRO A 366 -11.40 16.57 -1.87
C PRO A 366 -11.40 17.67 -2.95
N ALA A 367 -10.22 18.25 -3.20
CA ALA A 367 -10.03 19.28 -4.24
C ALA A 367 -10.45 18.86 -5.65
N ASN A 368 -10.51 17.56 -5.95
CA ASN A 368 -10.98 17.07 -7.23
C ASN A 368 -12.51 17.18 -7.38
N TYR A 369 -13.25 17.40 -6.29
CA TYR A 369 -14.71 17.39 -6.25
C TYR A 369 -15.30 18.73 -5.75
N ASP A 370 -14.48 19.69 -5.32
CA ASP A 370 -14.94 21.00 -4.82
C ASP A 370 -15.74 21.80 -5.87
N HIS A 371 -15.59 21.47 -7.16
CA HIS A 371 -16.32 22.08 -8.25
C HIS A 371 -17.74 21.50 -8.44
N LEU A 372 -18.04 20.37 -7.80
CA LEU A 372 -19.34 19.69 -7.90
C LEU A 372 -20.29 20.12 -6.79
N PRO A 373 -21.61 20.16 -7.05
CA PRO A 373 -22.63 20.26 -6.00
C PRO A 373 -22.49 19.13 -4.97
N VAL A 374 -22.86 19.39 -3.71
CA VAL A 374 -22.75 18.39 -2.61
C VAL A 374 -23.43 17.06 -2.94
N ALA A 375 -24.56 17.07 -3.66
CA ALA A 375 -25.28 15.86 -4.06
C ALA A 375 -24.52 14.98 -5.08
N GLU A 376 -23.54 15.55 -5.78
CA GLU A 376 -22.69 14.86 -6.77
C GLU A 376 -21.30 14.54 -6.19
N GLN A 377 -21.02 14.96 -4.96
CA GLN A 377 -19.79 14.59 -4.26
C GLN A 377 -19.84 13.13 -3.80
N PRO A 378 -18.68 12.50 -3.57
CA PRO A 378 -18.64 11.11 -3.17
C PRO A 378 -19.47 10.79 -1.90
N PRO A 379 -20.19 9.65 -1.88
CA PRO A 379 -20.95 9.24 -0.71
C PRO A 379 -20.09 9.21 0.56
N PHE A 380 -20.69 9.62 1.69
CA PHE A 380 -20.06 9.68 3.01
C PHE A 380 -18.87 10.65 3.16
N LEU A 381 -18.49 11.41 2.12
CA LEU A 381 -17.39 12.37 2.21
C LEU A 381 -17.63 13.41 3.32
N ASP A 382 -18.83 13.97 3.39
CA ASP A 382 -19.20 14.95 4.41
C ASP A 382 -19.22 14.37 5.82
N LEU A 383 -19.71 13.12 5.97
CA LEU A 383 -19.69 12.40 7.25
C LEU A 383 -18.27 12.32 7.80
N VAL A 384 -17.31 11.94 6.96
CA VAL A 384 -15.90 11.82 7.36
C VAL A 384 -15.26 13.18 7.57
N ARG A 385 -15.49 14.13 6.65
CA ARG A 385 -14.87 15.47 6.67
C ARG A 385 -15.30 16.28 7.89
N THR A 386 -16.55 16.15 8.31
CA THR A 386 -17.15 16.91 9.42
C THR A 386 -17.31 16.09 10.71
N ALA A 387 -16.68 14.90 10.76
CA ALA A 387 -16.72 14.02 11.91
C ALA A 387 -16.26 14.76 13.19
N ARG A 388 -17.09 14.68 14.23
CA ARG A 388 -16.72 15.24 15.54
C ARG A 388 -15.56 14.43 16.15
N PRO A 389 -14.65 15.06 16.92
CA PRO A 389 -13.51 14.36 17.51
C PRO A 389 -13.87 13.11 18.33
N ASP A 390 -15.01 13.10 19.02
CA ASP A 390 -15.48 11.96 19.83
C ASP A 390 -15.89 10.73 19.01
N ARG A 391 -16.11 10.91 17.70
CA ARG A 391 -16.45 9.85 16.74
C ARG A 391 -15.23 9.34 15.96
N ILE A 392 -14.10 10.04 16.02
CA ILE A 392 -12.87 9.62 15.36
C ILE A 392 -12.17 8.60 16.26
N ARG A 393 -12.07 7.35 15.80
CA ARG A 393 -11.45 6.24 16.53
C ARG A 393 -9.98 6.04 16.18
N TYR A 394 -9.61 6.45 14.98
CA TYR A 394 -8.23 6.48 14.52
C TYR A 394 -8.06 7.66 13.56
N GLU A 395 -6.92 8.32 13.65
CA GLU A 395 -6.51 9.40 12.75
C GLU A 395 -4.98 9.48 12.70
N ALA A 396 -4.43 9.49 11.48
CA ALA A 396 -3.05 9.83 11.19
C ALA A 396 -2.91 10.29 9.74
N VAL A 397 -1.86 11.04 9.44
CA VAL A 397 -1.43 11.33 8.06
C VAL A 397 -0.37 10.32 7.65
N HIS A 398 -0.63 9.64 6.54
CA HIS A 398 0.35 8.70 5.96
C HIS A 398 0.62 9.04 4.51
N SER A 399 1.90 8.97 4.13
CA SER A 399 2.33 9.08 2.74
C SER A 399 2.35 7.74 2.00
N GLU A 400 2.16 7.82 0.68
CA GLU A 400 2.28 6.71 -0.28
C GLU A 400 3.76 6.41 -0.60
N GLU A 401 4.06 5.42 -1.47
CA GLU A 401 5.42 4.99 -1.83
C GLU A 401 6.30 6.17 -2.34
N GLY A 402 7.24 6.64 -1.51
CA GLY A 402 8.13 7.75 -1.86
C GLY A 402 9.08 7.46 -3.03
N GLY A 403 9.21 6.20 -3.45
CA GLY A 403 9.93 5.83 -4.67
C GLY A 403 9.23 6.29 -5.96
N ARG A 404 7.93 6.59 -5.91
CA ARG A 404 7.10 6.94 -7.08
C ARG A 404 6.24 8.18 -6.87
N PHE A 405 5.94 8.52 -5.62
CA PHE A 405 5.02 9.60 -5.29
C PHE A 405 5.70 10.68 -4.46
N LEU A 406 5.69 11.93 -4.94
CA LEU A 406 6.23 13.09 -4.24
C LEU A 406 5.15 13.69 -3.35
N ASN A 407 5.40 13.78 -2.05
CA ASN A 407 4.52 14.41 -1.07
C ASN A 407 3.07 13.91 -1.15
N ALA A 408 2.88 12.65 -1.53
CA ALA A 408 1.55 12.08 -1.63
C ALA A 408 1.08 11.61 -0.25
N GLY A 409 0.49 12.53 0.51
CA GLY A 409 -0.10 12.24 1.82
C GLY A 409 -1.61 12.06 1.75
N SER A 410 -2.15 11.22 2.63
CA SER A 410 -3.59 11.13 2.89
C SER A 410 -3.85 11.14 4.40
N ARG A 411 -4.94 11.80 4.81
CA ARG A 411 -5.48 11.65 6.16
C ARG A 411 -6.25 10.32 6.21
N TYR A 412 -5.75 9.37 7.00
CA TYR A 412 -6.37 8.07 7.21
C TYR A 412 -7.22 8.08 8.47
N LEU A 413 -8.49 7.67 8.36
CA LEU A 413 -9.43 7.70 9.49
C LEU A 413 -10.22 6.41 9.67
N VAL A 414 -10.61 6.16 10.92
CA VAL A 414 -11.73 5.29 11.26
C VAL A 414 -12.75 6.12 12.02
N VAL A 415 -13.94 6.30 11.44
CA VAL A 415 -14.99 7.18 11.97
C VAL A 415 -16.20 6.36 12.36
N GLU A 416 -16.61 6.43 13.62
CA GLU A 416 -17.83 5.78 14.09
C GLU A 416 -19.08 6.56 13.64
N ALA A 417 -20.05 5.84 13.08
CA ALA A 417 -21.33 6.41 12.66
C ALA A 417 -22.50 5.74 13.37
N ASP A 418 -23.62 6.45 13.48
CA ASP A 418 -24.91 5.87 13.87
C ASP A 418 -25.81 5.56 12.65
N GLU A 419 -27.00 5.03 12.91
CA GLU A 419 -27.97 4.64 11.88
C GLU A 419 -28.47 5.78 11.01
N THR A 420 -28.46 7.01 11.52
CA THR A 420 -28.89 8.19 10.76
C THR A 420 -27.83 8.63 9.76
N GLN A 421 -26.56 8.30 10.04
CA GLN A 421 -25.41 8.70 9.23
C GLN A 421 -24.97 7.59 8.26
N ALA A 422 -25.08 6.32 8.67
CA ALA A 422 -24.71 5.16 7.86
C ALA A 422 -25.76 4.04 8.02
N PRO A 423 -26.67 3.86 7.04
CA PRO A 423 -27.80 2.94 7.15
C PRO A 423 -27.36 1.47 7.21
N LEU A 424 -28.25 0.62 7.72
CA LEU A 424 -28.03 -0.84 7.77
C LEU A 424 -27.84 -1.41 6.37
N ASP A 425 -28.66 -0.99 5.42
CA ASP A 425 -28.56 -1.34 4.02
C ASP A 425 -27.86 -0.21 3.27
N PRO A 426 -26.58 -0.39 2.93
CA PRO A 426 -25.78 0.68 2.36
C PRO A 426 -26.17 0.94 0.89
N PRO A 427 -25.77 2.10 0.33
CA PRO A 427 -26.01 2.40 -1.09
C PRO A 427 -25.29 1.39 -2.01
N PRO A 428 -25.69 1.33 -3.30
CA PRO A 428 -25.03 0.48 -4.29
C PRO A 428 -23.50 0.64 -4.29
N GLY A 429 -22.78 -0.47 -4.46
CA GLY A 429 -21.31 -0.52 -4.41
C GLY A 429 -20.72 -0.65 -2.99
N TYR A 430 -21.50 -0.45 -1.94
CA TYR A 430 -21.01 -0.54 -0.55
C TYR A 430 -21.51 -1.78 0.17
N GLN A 431 -20.72 -2.27 1.13
CA GLN A 431 -21.06 -3.42 1.96
C GLN A 431 -20.40 -3.35 3.34
N TRP A 432 -21.18 -3.65 4.39
CA TRP A 432 -20.64 -3.85 5.73
C TRP A 432 -19.84 -5.15 5.80
N VAL A 433 -18.58 -5.04 6.24
CA VAL A 433 -17.64 -6.16 6.37
C VAL A 433 -16.89 -6.08 7.70
N THR A 434 -16.53 -7.22 8.29
CA THR A 434 -15.71 -7.21 9.51
C THR A 434 -14.22 -7.09 9.17
N PRO A 435 -13.39 -6.58 10.10
CA PRO A 435 -11.93 -6.66 9.97
C PRO A 435 -11.41 -8.10 9.79
N GLY A 436 -12.07 -9.10 10.40
CA GLY A 436 -11.75 -10.52 10.22
C GLY A 436 -11.99 -11.03 8.78
N GLN A 437 -13.07 -10.56 8.14
CA GLN A 437 -13.33 -10.85 6.72
C GLN A 437 -12.27 -10.20 5.82
N LEU A 438 -11.90 -8.95 6.09
CA LEU A 438 -10.82 -8.25 5.37
C LEU A 438 -9.47 -8.99 5.52
N THR A 439 -9.16 -9.47 6.72
CA THR A 439 -7.96 -10.28 7.02
C THR A 439 -7.96 -11.62 6.28
N SER A 440 -9.13 -12.20 6.02
CA SER A 440 -9.24 -13.42 5.20
C SER A 440 -9.01 -13.12 3.72
N LEU A 441 -9.60 -12.03 3.23
CA LEU A 441 -9.51 -11.62 1.82
C LEU A 441 -8.11 -11.15 1.41
N VAL A 442 -7.33 -10.52 2.31
CA VAL A 442 -5.97 -10.04 2.02
C VAL A 442 -4.96 -11.17 1.77
N ARG A 443 -5.34 -12.43 2.04
CA ARG A 443 -4.57 -13.62 1.63
C ARG A 443 -4.65 -13.89 0.12
N HIS A 444 -5.49 -13.14 -0.58
CA HIS A 444 -5.69 -13.23 -2.02
C HIS A 444 -5.47 -11.86 -2.67
N GLY A 445 -4.90 -11.87 -3.88
CA GLY A 445 -4.73 -10.65 -4.65
C GLY A 445 -6.05 -10.07 -5.13
N HIS A 446 -6.05 -8.77 -5.42
CA HIS A 446 -7.16 -8.04 -6.05
C HIS A 446 -8.45 -7.95 -5.25
N TYR A 447 -8.47 -8.37 -3.98
CA TYR A 447 -9.65 -8.16 -3.13
C TYR A 447 -9.62 -6.82 -2.41
N LEU A 448 -8.47 -6.40 -1.87
CA LEU A 448 -8.34 -5.14 -1.15
C LEU A 448 -7.34 -4.24 -1.87
N ASN A 449 -7.73 -2.99 -2.11
CA ASN A 449 -6.80 -1.99 -2.62
C ASN A 449 -5.82 -1.52 -1.51
N VAL A 450 -4.78 -0.79 -1.90
CA VAL A 450 -3.69 -0.41 -0.99
C VAL A 450 -4.14 0.48 0.17
N GLN A 451 -5.15 1.33 -0.03
CA GLN A 451 -5.70 2.18 1.01
C GLN A 451 -6.50 1.37 2.03
N ALA A 452 -7.31 0.40 1.59
CA ALA A 452 -8.00 -0.53 2.48
C ALA A 452 -7.02 -1.40 3.27
N ARG A 453 -5.90 -1.84 2.66
CA ARG A 453 -4.84 -2.56 3.36
C ARG A 453 -4.12 -1.69 4.40
N THR A 454 -3.86 -0.42 4.09
CA THR A 454 -3.36 0.54 5.08
C THR A 454 -4.31 0.66 6.26
N LEU A 455 -5.61 0.87 6.02
CA LEU A 455 -6.60 0.95 7.09
C LEU A 455 -6.77 -0.38 7.84
N LEU A 456 -6.61 -1.53 7.18
CA LEU A 456 -6.64 -2.84 7.84
C LEU A 456 -5.48 -2.99 8.84
N ALA A 457 -4.27 -2.55 8.48
CA ALA A 457 -3.15 -2.49 9.41
C ALA A 457 -3.44 -1.53 10.59
N CYS A 458 -4.11 -0.40 10.33
CA CYS A 458 -4.54 0.53 11.39
C CYS A 458 -5.60 -0.07 12.31
N LEU A 459 -6.58 -0.81 11.76
CA LEU A 459 -7.58 -1.55 12.55
C LEU A 459 -6.92 -2.59 13.45
N GLY A 460 -5.87 -3.26 12.97
CA GLY A 460 -5.06 -4.15 13.79
C GLY A 460 -4.29 -3.42 14.90
N ALA A 461 -3.77 -2.23 14.61
CA ALA A 461 -3.14 -1.38 15.63
C ALA A 461 -4.12 -0.88 16.71
N MET A 462 -5.41 -0.77 16.39
CA MET A 462 -6.47 -0.42 17.34
C MET A 462 -6.95 -1.61 18.18
N GLY A 463 -6.49 -2.83 17.89
CA GLY A 463 -6.97 -4.06 18.52
C GLY A 463 -8.35 -4.52 18.02
N LEU A 464 -8.81 -4.07 16.85
CA LEU A 464 -10.09 -4.51 16.26
C LEU A 464 -9.97 -5.80 15.43
N THR A 465 -8.76 -6.37 15.34
CA THR A 465 -8.47 -7.66 14.70
C THR A 465 -7.77 -8.63 15.67
N SER A 466 -7.71 -8.37 16.97
CA SER A 466 -6.92 -9.18 17.92
C SER A 466 -7.68 -9.47 19.19
#